data_AF-A0A3S4UR24-F1
#
_entry.id   AF-A0A3S4UR24-F1
#
_cell.length_a   1.000
_cell.length_b   1.000
_cell.length_c   1.000
_cell.angle_alpha   90.00
_cell.angle_beta   90.00
_cell.angle_gamma   90.00
#
_symmetry.space_group_name_H-M   'P 1'
#
loop_
_entity.id
_entity.type
_entity.pdbx_description
1 polymer ?
#
loop_
_entity_poly.entity_id
_entity_poly.type
_entity_poly.pdbx_seq_one_letter_code
_entity_poly.pdbx_strand_id
1 'polypeptide(L)'
;MQKQDYKELGFSIRKCGKDEIEIRLSTFDGYIRGFVRAILVGMLCVGSYFDTSHGIKPFSQEINNVLRAYHWATNPDKLAYPQYMEYKEIAEANYQIRLQEKDPYAAPQLYTKNIKMTFFPNILGQNYF
;
A
#
# COMPACT_ATOMS: atom_id res chain seq x y z
N MET A 1 41.23 -34.26 40.32
CA MET A 1 39.99 -33.50 40.14
C MET A 1 39.93 -33.06 38.68
N GLN A 2 39.19 -33.79 37.85
CA GLN A 2 39.11 -33.53 36.41
C GLN A 2 38.28 -32.27 36.16
N LYS A 3 38.85 -31.29 35.44
CA LYS A 3 38.11 -30.12 34.94
C LYS A 3 37.19 -30.60 33.83
N GLN A 4 35.88 -30.62 34.07
CA GLN A 4 34.89 -30.82 33.02
C GLN A 4 34.92 -29.63 32.07
N ASP A 5 35.16 -29.87 30.78
CA ASP A 5 35.24 -28.82 29.77
C ASP A 5 33.81 -28.43 29.35
N TYR A 6 33.21 -27.50 30.09
CA TYR A 6 31.87 -26.93 29.82
C TYR A 6 31.77 -26.16 28.48
N LYS A 7 32.87 -26.06 27.74
CA LYS A 7 32.96 -25.38 26.44
C LYS A 7 32.20 -26.09 25.32
N GLU A 8 31.99 -27.40 25.41
CA GLU A 8 31.29 -28.15 24.36
C GLU A 8 29.78 -27.95 24.36
N LEU A 9 29.17 -27.53 25.48
CA LEU A 9 27.71 -27.47 25.57
C LEU A 9 27.08 -26.21 24.95
N GLY A 10 27.86 -25.23 24.46
CA GLY A 10 27.32 -24.03 23.79
C GLY A 10 26.60 -23.03 24.69
N PHE A 11 26.81 -23.12 26.01
CA PHE A 11 26.27 -22.19 26.98
C PHE A 11 27.26 -21.06 27.29
N SER A 12 26.76 -19.84 27.42
CA SER A 12 27.51 -18.74 28.03
C SER A 12 27.18 -18.69 29.51
N ILE A 13 28.19 -18.94 30.35
CA ILE A 13 28.06 -18.86 31.80
C ILE A 13 28.63 -17.52 32.25
N ARG A 14 27.82 -16.70 32.94
CA ARG A 14 28.27 -15.41 33.50
C ARG A 14 27.92 -15.35 34.98
N LYS A 15 28.88 -14.90 35.80
CA LYS A 15 28.67 -14.66 37.23
C LYS A 15 27.95 -13.31 37.40
N CYS A 16 26.73 -13.31 37.94
CA CYS A 16 25.91 -12.11 38.15
C CYS A 16 25.86 -11.64 39.62
N GLY A 17 26.38 -12.43 40.57
CA GLY A 17 26.43 -12.07 42.00
C GLY A 17 27.49 -12.85 42.78
N LYS A 18 27.51 -12.76 44.12
CA LYS A 18 28.46 -13.52 44.97
C LYS A 18 28.25 -15.04 44.81
N ASP A 19 26.99 -15.47 44.80
CA ASP A 19 26.56 -16.89 44.75
C ASP A 19 25.62 -17.20 43.57
N GLU A 20 25.40 -16.25 42.65
CA GLU A 20 24.49 -16.43 41.51
C GLU A 20 25.23 -16.57 40.18
N ILE A 21 24.79 -17.55 39.40
CA ILE A 21 25.33 -17.87 38.06
C ILE A 21 24.17 -17.84 37.07
N GLU A 22 24.31 -17.02 36.03
CA GLU A 22 23.38 -17.00 34.90
C GLU A 22 23.92 -17.88 33.77
N ILE A 23 23.07 -18.78 33.27
CA ILE A 23 23.37 -19.68 32.16
C ILE A 23 22.53 -19.22 30.97
N ARG A 24 23.17 -18.64 29.96
CA ARG A 24 22.52 -18.19 28.72
C ARG A 24 22.76 -19.18 27.58
N LEU A 25 21.69 -19.51 26.84
CA LEU A 25 21.79 -20.21 25.56
C LEU A 25 22.29 -19.23 24.48
N SER A 26 23.61 -19.03 24.40
CA SER A 26 24.22 -18.10 23.44
C SER A 26 23.95 -18.49 21.99
N THR A 27 23.87 -19.79 21.71
CA THR A 27 23.69 -20.33 20.35
C THR A 27 22.27 -20.09 19.83
N PHE A 28 21.25 -20.16 20.71
CA PHE A 28 19.85 -20.07 20.30
C PHE A 28 19.44 -18.64 19.92
N ASP A 29 19.92 -17.63 20.66
CA ASP A 29 19.63 -16.22 20.36
C ASP A 29 20.24 -15.76 19.03
N GLY A 30 21.47 -16.22 18.73
CA GLY A 30 22.12 -15.99 17.43
C GLY A 30 21.45 -16.75 16.28
N TYR A 31 21.07 -18.01 16.52
CA TYR A 31 20.42 -18.86 15.52
C TYR A 31 19.03 -18.33 15.14
N ILE A 32 18.20 -17.97 16.11
CA ILE A 32 16.87 -17.38 15.84
C ILE A 32 17.02 -16.09 15.02
N ARG A 33 17.97 -15.22 15.39
CA ARG A 33 18.21 -13.97 14.67
C ARG A 33 18.64 -14.21 13.21
N GLY A 34 19.50 -15.20 12.98
CA GLY A 34 19.92 -15.60 11.63
C GLY A 34 18.77 -16.24 10.85
N PHE A 35 17.98 -17.09 11.50
CA PHE A 35 16.85 -17.81 10.91
C PHE A 35 15.74 -16.86 10.45
N VAL A 36 15.36 -15.89 11.27
CA VAL A 36 14.37 -14.86 10.89
C VAL A 36 14.85 -14.09 9.66
N ARG A 37 16.14 -13.72 9.61
CA ARG A 37 16.71 -13.02 8.44
C ARG A 37 16.68 -13.89 7.18
N ALA A 38 17.00 -15.18 7.31
CA ALA A 38 16.94 -16.13 6.21
C ALA A 38 15.51 -16.30 5.68
N ILE A 39 14.52 -16.38 6.56
CA ILE A 39 13.10 -16.42 6.16
C ILE A 39 12.71 -15.16 5.41
N LEU A 40 13.04 -13.97 5.94
CA LEU A 40 12.70 -12.69 5.28
C LEU A 40 13.31 -12.60 3.86
N VAL A 41 14.58 -12.95 3.72
CA VAL A 41 15.24 -13.00 2.40
C VAL A 41 14.60 -14.06 1.52
N GLY A 42 14.28 -15.24 2.06
CA GLY A 42 13.60 -16.31 1.32
C GLY A 42 12.23 -15.88 0.79
N MET A 43 11.42 -15.21 1.60
CA MET A 43 10.14 -14.65 1.19
C MET A 43 10.31 -13.62 0.06
N LEU A 44 11.33 -12.75 0.16
CA LEU A 44 11.63 -11.79 -0.90
C LEU A 44 12.06 -12.48 -2.20
N CYS A 45 12.90 -13.50 -2.12
CA CYS A 45 13.34 -14.29 -3.27
C CYS A 45 12.17 -15.01 -3.95
N VAL A 46 11.30 -15.65 -3.16
CA VAL A 46 10.11 -16.35 -3.68
C VAL A 46 9.15 -15.37 -4.36
N GLY A 47 8.84 -14.23 -3.73
CA GLY A 47 8.01 -13.19 -4.33
C GLY A 47 8.61 -12.65 -5.64
N SER A 48 9.92 -12.37 -5.62
CA SER A 48 10.62 -11.91 -6.83
C SER A 48 10.60 -12.94 -7.96
N TYR A 49 10.72 -14.22 -7.62
CA TYR A 49 10.67 -15.32 -8.58
C TYR A 49 9.30 -15.43 -9.25
N PHE A 50 8.22 -15.37 -8.47
CA PHE A 50 6.86 -15.39 -9.03
C PHE A 50 6.64 -14.22 -9.98
N ASP A 51 7.00 -13.00 -9.59
CA ASP A 51 6.82 -11.82 -10.44
C ASP A 51 7.62 -11.92 -11.75
N THR A 52 8.88 -12.37 -11.66
CA THR A 52 9.76 -12.55 -12.82
C THR A 52 9.24 -13.64 -13.77
N SER A 53 8.68 -14.73 -13.23
CA SER A 53 8.05 -15.79 -14.03
C SER A 53 6.86 -15.29 -14.84
N HIS A 54 6.17 -14.25 -14.39
CA HIS A 54 5.08 -13.60 -15.13
C HIS A 54 5.57 -12.47 -16.05
N GLY A 55 6.88 -12.27 -16.19
CA GLY A 55 7.47 -11.21 -17.01
C GLY A 55 7.36 -9.82 -16.40
N ILE A 56 7.04 -9.73 -15.11
CA ILE A 56 6.80 -8.49 -14.40
C ILE A 56 8.02 -8.18 -13.52
N LYS A 57 8.38 -6.90 -13.38
CA LYS A 57 9.48 -6.50 -12.50
C LYS A 57 9.11 -6.86 -11.04
N PRO A 58 10.02 -7.49 -10.27
CA PRO A 58 9.75 -7.92 -8.91
C PRO A 58 9.25 -6.76 -8.04
N PHE A 59 8.20 -7.03 -7.26
CA PHE A 59 7.48 -6.12 -6.37
C PHE A 59 6.86 -4.88 -7.02
N SER A 60 6.82 -4.79 -8.35
CA SER A 60 6.28 -3.61 -9.03
C SER A 60 4.80 -3.38 -8.72
N GLN A 61 4.01 -4.45 -8.60
CA GLN A 61 2.59 -4.35 -8.26
C GLN A 61 2.39 -3.80 -6.85
N GLU A 62 3.14 -4.30 -5.87
CA GLU A 62 3.09 -3.80 -4.49
C GLU A 62 3.50 -2.34 -4.40
N ILE A 63 4.58 -1.94 -5.07
CA ILE A 63 5.03 -0.55 -5.13
C ILE A 63 3.96 0.35 -5.77
N ASN A 64 3.38 -0.09 -6.88
CA ASN A 64 2.32 0.66 -7.57
C ASN A 64 1.06 0.80 -6.73
N ASN A 65 0.71 -0.21 -5.93
CA ASN A 65 -0.43 -0.14 -5.02
C ASN A 65 -0.22 0.91 -3.92
N VAL A 66 0.97 0.92 -3.30
CA VAL A 66 1.34 1.93 -2.30
C VAL A 66 1.35 3.33 -2.92
N LEU A 67 1.95 3.48 -4.10
CA LEU A 67 1.99 4.76 -4.81
C LEU A 67 0.58 5.24 -5.18
N ARG A 68 -0.29 4.33 -5.62
CA ARG A 68 -1.69 4.63 -5.91
C ARG A 68 -2.43 5.09 -4.66
N ALA A 69 -2.27 4.41 -3.53
CA ALA A 69 -2.87 4.81 -2.26
C ALA A 69 -2.37 6.20 -1.80
N TYR A 70 -1.07 6.45 -1.96
CA TYR A 70 -0.48 7.76 -1.69
C TYR A 70 -1.09 8.87 -2.58
N HIS A 71 -1.26 8.60 -3.87
CA HIS A 71 -1.90 9.55 -4.79
C HIS A 71 -3.38 9.76 -4.47
N TRP A 72 -4.12 8.72 -4.07
CA TRP A 72 -5.49 8.88 -3.58
C TRP A 72 -5.57 9.78 -2.34
N ALA A 73 -4.63 9.63 -1.40
CA ALA A 73 -4.61 10.43 -0.19
C ALA A 73 -4.21 11.90 -0.43
N THR A 74 -3.31 12.14 -1.38
CA THR A 74 -2.73 13.48 -1.60
C THR A 74 -3.37 14.26 -2.73
N ASN A 75 -3.78 13.58 -3.81
CA ASN A 75 -4.30 14.15 -5.04
C ASN A 75 -5.41 13.25 -5.63
N PRO A 76 -6.52 13.01 -4.89
CA PRO A 76 -7.58 12.10 -5.32
C PRO A 76 -8.16 12.50 -6.68
N ASP A 77 -8.31 13.81 -6.92
CA ASP A 77 -8.91 14.34 -8.14
C ASP A 77 -8.16 13.92 -9.41
N LYS A 78 -6.82 13.83 -9.34
CA LYS A 78 -6.02 13.41 -10.51
C LYS A 78 -6.32 11.98 -10.95
N LEU A 79 -6.65 11.10 -10.00
CA LEU A 79 -7.00 9.71 -10.28
C LEU A 79 -8.49 9.55 -10.61
N ALA A 80 -9.36 10.32 -9.97
CA ALA A 80 -10.81 10.26 -10.16
C ALA A 80 -11.27 10.94 -11.47
N TYR A 81 -10.61 12.00 -11.90
CA TYR A 81 -10.99 12.77 -13.10
C TYR A 81 -11.10 11.94 -14.39
N PRO A 82 -10.11 11.10 -14.78
CA PRO A 82 -10.24 10.30 -15.99
C PRO A 82 -11.42 9.32 -15.92
N GLN A 83 -11.66 8.70 -14.75
CA GLN A 83 -12.79 7.80 -14.53
C GLN A 83 -14.14 8.55 -14.62
N TYR A 84 -14.19 9.76 -14.06
CA TYR A 84 -15.37 10.62 -14.18
C TYR A 84 -15.64 11.02 -15.63
N MET A 85 -14.60 11.35 -16.40
CA MET A 85 -14.75 11.72 -17.81
C MET A 85 -15.28 10.56 -18.64
N GLU A 86 -14.72 9.36 -18.46
CA GLU A 86 -15.22 8.14 -19.11
C GLU A 86 -16.69 7.87 -18.77
N TYR A 87 -17.04 7.93 -17.48
CA TYR A 87 -18.43 7.77 -17.04
C TYR A 87 -19.36 8.81 -17.66
N LYS A 88 -18.92 10.08 -17.70
CA LYS A 88 -19.70 11.19 -18.26
C LYS A 88 -19.98 10.97 -19.75
N GLU A 89 -18.96 10.57 -20.51
CA GLU A 89 -19.10 10.27 -21.94
C GLU A 89 -20.11 9.15 -22.20
N ILE A 90 -20.01 8.06 -21.44
CA ILE A 90 -20.95 6.92 -21.53
C ILE A 90 -22.37 7.36 -21.14
N ALA A 91 -22.50 8.13 -20.05
CA ALA A 91 -23.80 8.61 -19.59
C ALA A 91 -24.46 9.55 -20.62
N GLU A 92 -23.68 10.41 -21.26
CA GLU A 92 -24.14 11.33 -22.31
C GLU A 92 -24.55 10.57 -23.57
N ALA A 93 -23.76 9.59 -24.02
CA ALA A 93 -24.13 8.72 -25.15
C ALA A 93 -25.45 7.98 -24.88
N ASN A 94 -25.59 7.36 -23.71
CA ASN A 94 -26.81 6.67 -23.30
C ASN A 94 -28.00 7.62 -23.20
N TYR A 95 -27.77 8.87 -22.80
CA TYR A 95 -28.81 9.90 -22.77
C TYR A 95 -29.31 10.23 -24.18
N GLN A 96 -28.40 10.40 -25.15
CA GLN A 96 -28.79 10.64 -26.54
C GLN A 96 -29.61 9.48 -27.13
N ILE A 97 -29.24 8.23 -26.82
CA ILE A 97 -29.99 7.04 -27.24
C ILE A 97 -31.40 7.07 -26.66
N ARG A 98 -31.56 7.30 -25.35
CA ARG A 98 -32.88 7.39 -24.70
C ARG A 98 -33.77 8.50 -25.27
N LEU A 99 -33.18 9.64 -25.64
CA LEU A 99 -33.91 10.71 -26.31
C LEU A 99 -34.43 10.28 -27.69
N GLN A 100 -33.63 9.56 -28.46
CA GLN A 100 -34.04 9.01 -29.76
C GLN A 100 -35.17 7.99 -29.61
N GLU A 101 -35.11 7.14 -28.58
CA GLU A 101 -36.12 6.12 -28.27
C GLU A 101 -37.41 6.70 -27.68
N LYS A 102 -37.47 8.00 -27.39
CA LYS A 102 -38.57 8.68 -26.69
C LYS A 102 -38.93 8.02 -25.36
N ASP A 103 -37.91 7.52 -24.65
CA ASP A 103 -38.10 6.92 -23.33
C ASP A 103 -38.69 7.97 -22.36
N PRO A 104 -39.82 7.69 -21.68
CA PRO A 104 -40.43 8.61 -20.71
C PRO A 104 -39.51 8.96 -19.53
N TYR A 105 -38.46 8.17 -19.29
CA TYR A 105 -37.42 8.42 -18.27
C TYR A 105 -36.13 9.03 -18.85
N ALA A 106 -36.12 9.39 -20.14
CA ALA A 106 -34.98 10.04 -20.78
C ALA A 106 -34.71 11.45 -20.22
N ALA A 107 -35.70 12.10 -19.62
CA ALA A 107 -35.55 13.43 -19.05
C ALA A 107 -34.46 13.44 -17.97
N PRO A 108 -33.48 14.35 -18.05
CA PRO A 108 -32.45 14.43 -17.02
C PRO A 108 -33.13 14.84 -15.71
N GLN A 109 -32.84 14.11 -14.63
CA GLN A 109 -33.27 14.54 -13.30
C GLN A 109 -32.70 15.95 -13.09
N LEU A 110 -33.57 16.95 -12.96
CA LEU A 110 -33.18 18.35 -12.78
C LEU A 110 -32.51 18.53 -11.42
N TYR A 111 -31.23 18.18 -11.33
CA TYR A 111 -30.39 18.50 -10.18
C TYR A 111 -29.19 19.32 -10.64
N THR A 112 -29.04 20.51 -10.05
CA THR A 112 -27.88 21.43 -10.11
C THR A 112 -27.80 22.48 -11.24
N LYS A 113 -28.83 23.30 -11.43
CA LYS A 113 -28.60 24.69 -11.94
C LYS A 113 -28.25 25.68 -10.82
N ASN A 114 -28.60 25.36 -9.57
CA ASN A 114 -28.55 26.30 -8.45
C ASN A 114 -27.27 26.24 -7.57
N ILE A 115 -26.35 25.28 -7.78
CA ILE A 115 -25.15 25.15 -6.94
C ILE A 115 -23.98 26.01 -7.44
N LYS A 116 -23.95 26.35 -8.74
CA LYS A 116 -22.91 27.25 -9.29
C LYS A 116 -22.92 28.65 -8.68
N MET A 117 -24.06 29.11 -8.18
CA MET A 117 -24.20 30.47 -7.65
C MET A 117 -23.85 30.59 -6.16
N THR A 118 -23.85 29.47 -5.41
CA THR A 118 -23.59 29.49 -3.96
C THR A 118 -22.16 29.12 -3.58
N PHE A 119 -21.42 28.35 -4.39
CA PHE A 119 -20.09 27.85 -3.99
C PHE A 119 -18.87 28.61 -4.55
N PHE A 120 -19.04 29.46 -5.56
CA PHE A 120 -17.94 30.25 -6.13
C PHE A 120 -18.30 31.74 -6.33
N PRO A 121 -18.61 32.51 -5.28
CA PRO A 121 -18.92 33.92 -5.49
C PRO A 121 -17.70 34.80 -5.80
N ASN A 122 -16.44 34.39 -5.57
CA ASN A 122 -15.31 35.35 -5.58
C ASN A 122 -13.95 34.80 -6.07
N ILE A 123 -13.83 34.26 -7.29
CA ILE A 123 -12.50 34.03 -7.92
C ILE A 123 -12.43 34.57 -9.37
N LEU A 124 -13.11 35.68 -9.64
CA LEU A 124 -12.92 36.46 -10.88
C LEU A 124 -12.72 37.95 -10.56
N GLY A 125 -11.77 38.23 -9.68
CA GLY A 125 -11.48 39.60 -9.23
C GLY A 125 -10.14 39.83 -8.56
N GLN A 126 -9.15 38.93 -8.73
CA GLN A 126 -7.78 39.20 -8.28
C GLN A 126 -6.84 39.09 -9.47
N ASN A 127 -6.56 40.26 -10.06
CA ASN A 127 -5.43 40.49 -10.94
C ASN A 127 -4.16 40.26 -10.11
N TYR A 128 -3.35 39.27 -10.48
CA TYR A 128 -1.94 39.23 -10.10
C TYR A 128 -1.13 39.54 -11.36
N PHE A 129 -0.31 40.60 -11.23
CA PHE A 129 0.68 41.07 -12.19
C PHE A 129 1.63 39.97 -12.68
#